data_AF-A0A2V6DE76-F1
#
_entry.id   AF-A0A2V6DE76-F1
#
_cell.length_a   1.000
_cell.length_b   1.000
_cell.length_c   1.000
_cell.angle_alpha   90.00
_cell.angle_beta   90.00
_cell.angle_gamma   90.00
#
_symmetry.space_group_name_H-M   'P 1'
#
loop_
_entity.id
_entity.type
_entity.pdbx_description
1 polymer ?
#
loop_
_entity_poly.entity_id
_entity_poly.type
_entity_poly.pdbx_seq_one_letter_code
_entity_poly.pdbx_strand_id
1 'polypeptide(L)'
;MDFSLRSVLYRIVALIVGGIFIYAGVIKVMDPIGFARDIDNYHMLPWVISVRLAFYLPWLEIFCGLAVLCGLFYRGGLLILNALISIFIIASIVAKARGLDITCGCFGQASKNLSFAWHLTLDFVLLACVIFLWLSDRRQSQPGAASGALALQGSHGVNKKL
;
A
#
# COMPACT_ATOMS: atom_id res chain seq x y z
N MET A 1 26.80 -12.13 7.08
CA MET A 1 25.93 -12.80 6.08
C MET A 1 24.54 -12.12 5.99
N ASP A 2 24.44 -10.88 6.46
CA ASP A 2 23.18 -10.24 6.88
C ASP A 2 22.47 -9.48 5.75
N PHE A 3 23.22 -9.11 4.70
CA PHE A 3 22.69 -8.44 3.52
C PHE A 3 21.76 -9.34 2.68
N SER A 4 22.00 -10.65 2.65
CA SER A 4 21.15 -11.60 1.92
C SER A 4 19.80 -11.79 2.61
N LEU A 5 19.79 -11.94 3.94
CA LEU A 5 18.58 -12.16 4.72
C LEU A 5 17.59 -10.99 4.62
N ARG A 6 18.08 -9.74 4.73
CA ARG A 6 17.23 -8.55 4.56
C ARG A 6 16.60 -8.45 3.18
N SER A 7 17.36 -8.79 2.14
CA SER A 7 16.90 -8.75 0.75
C SER A 7 15.85 -9.83 0.46
N VAL A 8 16.05 -11.03 1.03
CA VAL A 8 15.09 -12.13 0.96
C VAL A 8 13.81 -11.80 1.73
N LEU A 9 13.92 -11.29 2.96
CA LEU A 9 12.78 -10.85 3.77
C LEU A 9 11.97 -9.78 3.05
N TYR A 10 12.62 -8.79 2.44
CA TYR A 10 11.96 -7.77 1.64
C TYR A 10 11.13 -8.35 0.50
N ARG A 11 11.70 -9.29 -0.28
CA ARG A 11 10.99 -9.96 -1.37
C ARG A 11 9.82 -10.79 -0.85
N ILE A 12 9.98 -11.49 0.27
CA ILE A 12 8.91 -12.27 0.88
C ILE A 12 7.76 -11.34 1.32
N VAL A 13 8.06 -10.23 1.99
CA VAL A 13 7.04 -9.25 2.39
C VAL A 13 6.35 -8.65 1.18
N ALA A 14 7.09 -8.32 0.12
CA ALA A 14 6.50 -7.84 -1.14
C ALA A 14 5.57 -8.86 -1.78
N LEU A 15 5.94 -10.14 -1.78
CA LEU A 15 5.11 -11.23 -2.30
C LEU A 15 3.83 -11.40 -1.47
N ILE A 16 3.95 -11.38 -0.14
CA ILE A 16 2.80 -11.49 0.77
C ILE A 16 1.86 -10.29 0.57
N VAL A 17 2.39 -9.07 0.58
CA VAL A 17 1.59 -7.85 0.41
C VAL A 17 0.90 -7.84 -0.96
N GLY A 18 1.64 -8.10 -2.05
CA GLY A 18 1.07 -8.16 -3.40
C GLY A 18 -0.02 -9.23 -3.52
N GLY A 19 0.20 -10.42 -2.95
CA GLY A 19 -0.77 -11.50 -2.91
C GLY A 19 -2.04 -11.13 -2.13
N ILE A 20 -1.91 -10.47 -0.97
CA ILE A 20 -3.05 -10.03 -0.17
C ILE A 20 -3.88 -8.99 -0.93
N PHE A 21 -3.26 -8.01 -1.59
CA PHE A 21 -3.99 -7.01 -2.37
C PHE A 21 -4.71 -7.61 -3.58
N ILE A 22 -4.09 -8.57 -4.28
CA ILE A 22 -4.77 -9.29 -5.37
C ILE A 22 -5.96 -10.08 -4.82
N TYR A 23 -5.78 -10.83 -3.74
CA TYR A 23 -6.85 -11.60 -3.11
C TYR A 23 -8.00 -10.71 -2.66
N ALA A 24 -7.69 -9.58 -2.01
CA ALA A 24 -8.67 -8.58 -1.59
C ALA A 24 -9.42 -7.98 -2.78
N GLY A 25 -8.71 -7.62 -3.85
CA GLY A 25 -9.31 -7.11 -5.07
C GLY A 25 -10.22 -8.13 -5.75
N VAL A 26 -9.81 -9.40 -5.84
CA VAL A 26 -10.65 -10.48 -6.40
C VAL A 26 -11.94 -10.65 -5.62
N ILE A 27 -11.89 -10.64 -4.28
CA ILE A 27 -13.11 -10.72 -3.45
C ILE A 27 -14.05 -9.54 -3.75
N LYS A 28 -13.52 -8.33 -3.89
CA LYS A 28 -14.33 -7.15 -4.22
C LYS A 28 -14.92 -7.20 -5.65
N VAL A 29 -14.22 -7.82 -6.60
CA VAL A 29 -14.74 -8.05 -7.96
C VAL A 29 -15.85 -9.10 -7.99
N MET A 30 -15.84 -10.07 -7.07
CA MET A 30 -16.89 -11.10 -6.98
C MET A 30 -18.23 -10.56 -6.46
N ASP A 31 -18.21 -9.55 -5.58
CA ASP A 31 -19.43 -8.86 -5.12
C ASP A 31 -19.29 -7.33 -5.20
N PRO A 32 -19.30 -6.75 -6.42
CA PRO A 32 -19.15 -5.32 -6.61
C PRO A 32 -20.37 -4.54 -6.12
N ILE A 33 -21.55 -5.17 -6.08
CA ILE A 33 -22.79 -4.57 -5.58
C ILE A 33 -22.77 -4.47 -4.04
N GLY A 34 -22.26 -5.50 -3.37
CA GLY A 34 -21.96 -5.45 -1.95
C GLY A 34 -20.97 -4.34 -1.63
N PHE A 35 -19.85 -4.29 -2.34
CA PHE A 35 -18.83 -3.26 -2.13
C PHE A 35 -19.32 -1.84 -2.43
N ALA A 36 -20.17 -1.65 -3.45
CA ALA A 36 -20.80 -0.36 -3.73
C ALA A 36 -21.72 0.11 -2.60
N ARG A 37 -22.51 -0.81 -2.01
CA ARG A 37 -23.33 -0.52 -0.84
C ARG A 37 -22.49 -0.18 0.39
N ASP A 38 -21.36 -0.87 0.57
CA ASP A 38 -20.43 -0.56 1.66
C ASP A 38 -19.86 0.87 1.52
N ILE A 39 -19.49 1.28 0.30
CA ILE A 39 -19.04 2.65 0.02
C ILE A 39 -20.18 3.67 0.22
N ASP A 40 -21.38 3.35 -0.25
CA ASP A 40 -22.55 4.22 -0.12
C ASP A 40 -22.97 4.42 1.34
N ASN A 41 -22.85 3.38 2.16
CA ASN A 41 -23.08 3.41 3.61
C ASN A 41 -22.12 4.36 4.34
N TYR A 42 -20.99 4.76 3.73
CA TYR A 42 -20.15 5.81 4.31
C TYR A 42 -20.81 7.20 4.24
N HIS A 43 -21.89 7.38 3.47
CA HIS A 43 -22.60 8.65 3.28
C HIS A 43 -21.65 9.82 2.91
N MET A 44 -20.53 9.51 2.25
CA MET A 44 -19.54 10.52 1.84
C MET A 44 -19.72 10.92 0.38
N LEU A 45 -20.26 10.03 -0.46
CA LEU A 45 -20.38 10.21 -1.91
C LEU A 45 -21.79 9.84 -2.38
N PRO A 46 -22.27 10.43 -3.49
CA PRO A 46 -23.50 10.01 -4.13
C PRO A 46 -23.38 8.62 -4.76
N TRP A 47 -24.47 7.85 -4.75
CA TRP A 47 -24.58 6.47 -5.26
C TRP A 47 -23.84 6.21 -6.58
N VAL A 48 -23.96 7.11 -7.56
CA VAL A 48 -23.32 6.98 -8.88
C VAL A 48 -21.79 6.91 -8.79
N ILE A 49 -21.19 7.68 -7.87
CA ILE A 49 -19.74 7.67 -7.65
C ILE A 49 -19.34 6.43 -6.84
N SER A 50 -20.14 6.02 -5.86
CA SER A 50 -19.92 4.80 -5.08
C SER A 50 -19.84 3.56 -5.98
N VAL A 51 -20.78 3.40 -6.91
CA VAL A 51 -20.77 2.29 -7.89
C VAL A 51 -19.55 2.35 -8.80
N ARG A 52 -19.17 3.55 -9.25
CA ARG A 52 -17.99 3.73 -10.11
C ARG A 52 -16.72 3.34 -9.35
N LEU A 53 -16.52 3.84 -8.14
CA LEU A 53 -15.38 3.49 -7.30
C LEU A 53 -15.36 1.99 -6.99
N ALA A 54 -16.51 1.40 -6.68
CA ALA A 54 -16.63 -0.04 -6.43
C ALA A 54 -16.18 -0.88 -7.63
N PHE A 55 -16.37 -0.38 -8.85
CA PHE A 55 -15.91 -1.06 -10.05
C PHE A 55 -14.42 -0.83 -10.30
N TYR A 56 -13.91 0.41 -10.21
CA TYR A 56 -12.52 0.73 -10.58
C TYR A 56 -11.48 0.36 -9.52
N LEU A 57 -11.80 0.52 -8.23
CA LEU A 57 -10.84 0.29 -7.13
C LEU A 57 -10.31 -1.15 -7.10
N PRO A 58 -11.14 -2.21 -7.21
CA PRO A 58 -10.66 -3.59 -7.17
C PRO A 58 -9.69 -3.93 -8.30
N TRP A 59 -9.95 -3.41 -9.51
CA TRP A 59 -9.02 -3.58 -10.64
C TRP A 59 -7.68 -2.92 -10.35
N LEU A 60 -7.68 -1.70 -9.79
CA LEU A 60 -6.45 -1.02 -9.40
C LEU A 60 -5.66 -1.80 -8.35
N GLU A 61 -6.33 -2.38 -7.35
CA GLU A 61 -5.69 -3.24 -6.34
C GLU A 61 -5.02 -4.46 -6.97
N ILE A 62 -5.70 -5.13 -7.90
CA ILE A 62 -5.18 -6.33 -8.59
C ILE A 62 -3.99 -5.94 -9.48
N PHE A 63 -4.11 -4.91 -10.32
CA PHE A 63 -3.03 -4.49 -11.21
C PHE A 63 -1.80 -4.01 -10.43
N CYS A 64 -2.00 -3.25 -9.35
CA CYS A 64 -0.89 -2.78 -8.52
C CYS A 64 -0.27 -3.92 -7.70
N GLY A 65 -1.09 -4.84 -7.17
CA GLY A 65 -0.60 -6.04 -6.49
C GLY A 65 0.23 -6.93 -7.43
N LEU A 66 -0.22 -7.09 -8.68
CA LEU A 66 0.52 -7.83 -9.71
C LEU A 66 1.82 -7.13 -10.11
N ALA A 67 1.80 -5.79 -10.23
CA ALA A 67 3.00 -4.99 -10.48
C ALA A 67 4.04 -5.18 -9.36
N VAL A 68 3.60 -5.21 -8.11
CA VAL A 68 4.45 -5.49 -6.93
C VAL A 68 4.98 -6.93 -6.95
N LEU A 69 4.16 -7.92 -7.33
CA LEU A 69 4.57 -9.33 -7.46
C LEU A 69 5.60 -9.55 -8.58
N CYS A 70 5.34 -8.99 -9.76
CA CYS A 70 6.21 -9.13 -10.93
C CYS A 70 7.49 -8.28 -10.82
N GLY A 71 7.54 -7.33 -9.86
CA GLY A 71 8.64 -6.38 -9.72
C GLY A 71 8.70 -5.32 -10.83
N LEU A 72 7.70 -5.29 -11.73
CA LEU A 72 7.59 -4.34 -12.83
C LEU A 72 6.79 -3.13 -12.35
N PHE A 73 7.35 -1.91 -12.44
CA PHE A 73 6.77 -0.68 -11.86
C PHE A 73 6.51 -0.75 -10.35
N TYR A 74 7.35 -1.50 -9.62
CA TYR A 74 7.24 -1.74 -8.18
C TYR A 74 6.97 -0.47 -7.34
N ARG A 75 7.70 0.62 -7.60
CA ARG A 75 7.51 1.91 -6.90
C ARG A 75 6.16 2.55 -7.17
N GLY A 76 5.68 2.47 -8.41
CA GLY A 76 4.37 3.04 -8.80
C GLY A 76 3.23 2.25 -8.16
N GLY A 77 3.29 0.92 -8.22
CA GLY A 77 2.31 0.05 -7.58
C GLY A 77 2.24 0.27 -6.07
N LEU A 78 3.38 0.34 -5.39
CA LEU A 78 3.43 0.64 -3.95
C LEU A 78 2.84 2.01 -3.57
N LEU A 79 3.09 3.06 -4.36
CA LEU A 79 2.47 4.37 -4.10
C LEU A 79 0.96 4.27 -4.11
N ILE A 80 0.43 3.63 -5.15
CA ILE A 80 -1.01 3.52 -5.35
C ILE A 80 -1.60 2.66 -4.23
N LEU A 81 -1.02 1.48 -3.95
CA LEU A 81 -1.49 0.62 -2.85
C LEU A 81 -1.46 1.34 -1.50
N ASN A 82 -0.39 2.10 -1.21
CA ASN A 82 -0.27 2.88 0.03
C ASN A 82 -1.33 3.97 0.14
N ALA A 83 -1.60 4.69 -0.96
CA ALA A 83 -2.64 5.70 -1.00
C ALA A 83 -4.03 5.07 -0.84
N LEU A 84 -4.29 3.95 -1.54
CA LEU A 84 -5.55 3.22 -1.49
C LEU A 84 -5.85 2.73 -0.07
N ILE A 85 -4.92 2.03 0.57
CA ILE A 85 -5.13 1.51 1.92
C ILE A 85 -5.26 2.63 2.96
N SER A 86 -4.52 3.73 2.80
CA SER A 86 -4.67 4.90 3.68
C SER A 86 -6.07 5.52 3.58
N ILE A 87 -6.57 5.72 2.36
CA ILE A 87 -7.93 6.24 2.13
C ILE A 87 -8.96 5.29 2.73
N PHE A 88 -8.78 3.98 2.54
CA PHE A 88 -9.71 2.96 3.06
C PHE A 88 -9.78 2.93 4.59
N ILE A 89 -8.63 3.03 5.26
CA ILE A 89 -8.53 3.11 6.72
C ILE A 89 -9.24 4.37 7.23
N ILE A 90 -8.97 5.53 6.62
CA ILE A 90 -9.61 6.79 7.01
C ILE A 90 -11.14 6.69 6.83
N ALA A 91 -11.61 6.19 5.68
CA ALA A 91 -13.02 6.00 5.41
C ALA A 91 -13.69 5.10 6.46
N SER A 92 -13.04 3.98 6.80
CA SER A 92 -13.53 3.02 7.80
C SER A 92 -13.57 3.60 9.23
N ILE A 93 -12.55 4.37 9.62
CA ILE A 93 -12.52 5.05 10.94
C ILE A 93 -13.63 6.10 11.03
N VAL A 94 -13.82 6.91 9.98
CA VAL A 94 -14.87 7.94 9.95
C VAL A 94 -16.26 7.29 9.98
N ALA A 95 -16.44 6.16 9.29
CA ALA A 95 -17.68 5.40 9.33
C ALA A 95 -18.02 4.90 10.72
N LYS A 96 -17.03 4.32 11.40
CA LYS A 96 -17.17 3.87 12.79
C LYS A 96 -17.49 5.04 13.73
N ALA A 97 -16.83 6.18 13.56
CA ALA A 97 -17.08 7.37 14.35
C ALA A 97 -18.50 7.92 14.17
N ARG A 98 -19.14 7.66 13.02
CA ARG A 98 -20.55 7.99 12.73
C ARG A 98 -21.54 6.96 13.29
N GLY A 99 -21.07 5.90 13.95
CA GLY A 99 -21.93 4.87 14.56
C GLY A 99 -22.58 3.91 13.55
N LEU A 100 -22.06 3.85 12.32
CA LEU A 100 -22.49 2.87 11.33
C LEU A 100 -21.81 1.53 11.64
N ASP A 101 -22.61 0.49 11.89
CA ASP A 101 -22.16 -0.89 12.14
C ASP A 101 -21.70 -1.56 10.82
N ILE A 102 -20.61 -1.03 10.25
CA ILE A 102 -20.05 -1.51 8.99
C ILE A 102 -19.06 -2.63 9.30
N THR A 103 -19.46 -3.88 9.03
CA THR A 103 -18.66 -5.09 9.28
C THR A 103 -17.65 -5.41 8.16
N CYS A 104 -17.53 -4.55 7.15
CA CYS A 104 -16.77 -4.79 5.92
C CYS A 104 -15.50 -3.93 5.89
N GLY A 105 -14.36 -4.56 6.18
CA GLY A 105 -13.02 -4.01 5.96
C GLY A 105 -12.48 -4.33 4.56
N CYS A 106 -11.16 -4.29 4.39
CA CYS A 106 -10.48 -4.54 3.10
C CYS A 106 -10.80 -5.91 2.45
N PHE A 107 -11.36 -6.84 3.23
CA PHE A 107 -11.80 -8.19 2.82
C PHE A 107 -13.31 -8.31 2.46
N GLY A 108 -14.07 -7.21 2.45
CA GLY A 108 -15.49 -7.21 2.09
C GLY A 108 -16.38 -8.08 3.00
N GLN A 109 -17.50 -8.58 2.47
CA GLN A 109 -18.46 -9.43 3.20
C GLN A 109 -17.94 -10.83 3.57
N ALA A 110 -16.76 -11.23 3.07
CA ALA A 110 -16.15 -12.54 3.37
C ALA A 110 -15.79 -12.73 4.85
N SER A 111 -15.92 -11.67 5.66
CA SER A 111 -15.53 -11.65 7.08
C SER A 111 -16.66 -11.25 8.03
N LYS A 112 -17.91 -11.53 7.68
CA LYS A 112 -19.09 -11.33 8.55
C LYS A 112 -18.98 -11.92 9.98
N ASN A 113 -18.04 -12.83 10.24
CA ASN A 113 -17.83 -13.48 11.54
C ASN A 113 -16.56 -13.02 12.30
N LEU A 114 -15.78 -12.09 11.74
CA LEU A 114 -14.51 -11.69 12.33
C LEU A 114 -14.65 -10.30 12.97
N SER A 115 -14.20 -10.17 14.22
CA SER A 115 -14.35 -8.93 15.00
C SER A 115 -13.81 -7.73 14.23
N PHE A 116 -14.56 -6.62 14.17
CA PHE A 116 -14.15 -5.36 13.55
C PHE A 116 -12.73 -4.91 13.96
N ALA A 117 -12.34 -5.17 15.21
CA ALA A 117 -11.00 -4.88 15.72
C ALA A 117 -9.88 -5.65 14.98
N TRP A 118 -10.15 -6.89 14.57
CA TRP A 118 -9.20 -7.70 13.81
C TRP A 118 -8.99 -7.17 12.40
N HIS A 119 -10.07 -6.73 11.74
CA HIS A 119 -9.98 -6.07 10.42
C HIS A 119 -9.12 -4.83 10.46
N LEU A 120 -9.41 -3.93 11.41
CA LEU A 120 -8.66 -2.70 11.54
C LEU A 120 -7.19 -2.98 11.85
N THR A 121 -6.91 -4.00 12.67
CA THR A 121 -5.54 -4.44 12.98
C THR A 121 -4.82 -4.94 11.71
N LEU A 122 -5.47 -5.78 10.91
CA LEU A 122 -4.90 -6.27 9.65
C LEU A 122 -4.62 -5.13 8.66
N ASP A 123 -5.53 -4.15 8.55
CA ASP A 123 -5.35 -2.98 7.68
C ASP A 123 -4.16 -2.12 8.15
N PHE A 124 -4.01 -1.89 9.46
CA PHE A 124 -2.84 -1.20 10.01
C PHE A 124 -1.54 -1.97 9.80
N VAL A 125 -1.56 -3.30 9.93
CA VAL A 125 -0.40 -4.16 9.67
C VAL A 125 -0.01 -4.10 8.20
N LEU A 126 -0.98 -4.18 7.28
CA LEU A 126 -0.75 -4.05 5.85
C LEU A 126 -0.17 -2.69 5.48
N LEU A 127 -0.71 -1.60 6.05
CA LEU A 127 -0.18 -0.25 5.88
C LEU A 127 1.27 -0.18 6.38
N ALA A 128 1.56 -0.73 7.56
CA ALA A 128 2.92 -0.77 8.10
C ALA A 128 3.88 -1.57 7.20
N CYS A 129 3.44 -2.71 6.65
CA CYS A 129 4.22 -3.51 5.70
C CYS A 129 4.51 -2.74 4.41
N VAL A 130 3.51 -2.06 3.84
CA VAL A 130 3.66 -1.24 2.62
C VAL A 130 4.62 -0.07 2.86
N ILE A 131 4.49 0.62 4.00
CA ILE A 131 5.40 1.71 4.40
C ILE A 131 6.83 1.16 4.62
N PHE A 132 6.97 -0.01 5.24
CA PHE A 132 8.27 -0.63 5.44
C PHE A 132 8.94 -0.98 4.11
N LEU A 133 8.19 -1.53 3.15
CA LEU A 133 8.68 -1.78 1.79
C LEU A 133 9.09 -0.47 1.10
N TRP A 134 8.26 0.57 1.22
CA TRP A 134 8.54 1.91 0.68
C TRP A 134 9.86 2.52 1.20
N LEU A 135 10.05 2.48 2.53
CA LEU A 135 11.26 3.01 3.17
C LEU A 135 12.50 2.18 2.85
N SER A 136 12.33 0.86 2.71
CA SER A 136 13.42 -0.07 2.35
C SER A 136 13.86 0.09 0.90
N ASP A 137 12.92 0.33 -0.03
CA ASP A 137 13.24 0.61 -1.44
C ASP A 137 14.04 1.91 -1.60
N ARG A 138 13.67 2.97 -0.87
CA ARG A 138 14.42 4.24 -0.86
C ARG A 138 15.86 4.06 -0.35
N ARG A 139 16.07 3.19 0.65
CA ARG A 139 17.41 2.88 1.18
C ARG A 139 18.27 2.10 0.19
N GLN A 140 17.70 1.16 -0.56
CA GLN A 140 18.45 0.39 -1.58
C GLN A 140 18.78 1.22 -2.82
N SER A 141 17.96 2.25 -3.10
CA SER A 141 18.13 3.14 -4.26
C SER A 141 19.14 4.27 -4.04
N GLN A 142 19.69 4.40 -2.83
CA GLN A 142 20.68 5.42 -2.45
C GLN A 142 22.02 4.81 -1.97
N PRO A 143 22.78 4.02 -2.78
CA PRO A 143 24.19 3.78 -2.49
C PRO A 143 25.10 4.97 -2.87
N GLY A 144 24.61 5.94 -3.67
CA GLY A 144 25.46 6.86 -4.44
C GLY A 144 25.54 8.33 -3.97
N ALA A 145 24.59 8.86 -3.19
CA ALA A 145 24.60 10.29 -2.87
C ALA A 145 25.68 10.71 -1.85
N ALA A 146 26.25 9.75 -1.10
CA ALA A 146 27.32 10.04 -0.15
C ALA A 146 28.73 10.13 -0.77
N SER A 147 28.95 9.62 -1.99
CA SER A 147 30.27 9.70 -2.66
C SER A 147 30.49 11.00 -3.43
N GLY A 148 29.43 11.72 -3.83
CA GLY A 148 29.56 12.98 -4.57
C GLY A 148 30.02 14.18 -3.72
N ALA A 149 29.79 14.14 -2.41
CA ALA A 149 30.18 15.22 -1.50
C ALA A 149 31.67 15.17 -1.11
N LEU A 150 32.33 14.00 -1.22
CA LEU A 150 33.73 13.84 -0.84
C LEU A 150 34.71 14.18 -1.98
N ALA A 151 34.25 14.14 -3.24
CA ALA A 151 35.10 14.40 -4.41
C ALA A 151 35.33 15.89 -4.70
N LEU A 152 34.52 16.81 -4.15
CA LEU A 152 34.68 18.26 -4.38
C LEU A 152 35.51 18.98 -3.31
N GLN A 153 35.89 18.32 -2.22
CA GLN A 153 36.70 18.93 -1.16
C GLN A 153 38.22 18.74 -1.36
N GLY A 154 38.65 17.98 -2.37
CA GLY A 154 40.05 17.59 -2.60
C GLY A 154 40.85 18.41 -3.62
N SER A 155 40.26 19.42 -4.28
CA SER A 155 40.91 20.18 -5.36
C SER A 155 41.12 21.67 -5.02
N HIS A 156 41.57 21.97 -3.80
CA HIS A 156 41.94 23.34 -3.41
C HIS A 156 43.26 23.39 -2.63
N GLY A 157 44.25 22.62 -3.10
CA GLY A 157 45.56 22.52 -2.46
C GLY A 157 46.71 22.27 -3.44
N VAL A 158 46.91 23.14 -4.44
CA VAL A 158 48.17 23.19 -5.20
C VAL A 158 48.59 24.65 -5.45
N ASN A 159 49.39 25.14 -4.51
CA ASN A 159 50.63 25.90 -4.72
C ASN A 159 50.73 26.83 -5.95
N LYS A 160 50.57 28.15 -5.72
CA LYS A 160 51.03 29.21 -6.63
C LYS A 160 52.36 29.76 -6.11
N LYS A 161 53.46 29.10 -6.47
CA LYS A 161 54.81 29.69 -6.51
C LYS A 161 55.27 29.63 -7.97
N LEU A 162 55.33 30.80 -8.59
CA LEU A 162 56.33 31.29 -9.55
C LEU A 162 55.88 32.66 -10.05
#